data_AF-A0A7X8T6Z4-F1
#
_entry.id   AF-A0A7X8T6Z4-F1
#
_cell.length_a   1.000
_cell.length_b   1.000
_cell.length_c   1.000
_cell.angle_alpha   90.00
_cell.angle_beta   90.00
_cell.angle_gamma   90.00
#
_symmetry.space_group_name_H-M   'P 1'
#
loop_
_entity.id
_entity.type
_entity.pdbx_description
1 polymer ?
#
loop_
_entity_poly.entity_id
_entity_poly.type
_entity_poly.pdbx_seq_one_letter_code
_entity_poly.pdbx_strand_id
1 'polypeptide(L)'
;MTNVLAASGGVKQIICINWGTKYGAPFINRLYAMVARNITPPFTFTCFTDNRDNLHPGILCEDLPPLDVENMPVNTKGIWPKARLWGPRLGNLKGPVLFLDLDLVIVGSLDFFFEIGDVDDVVMARNQSTPLERLGQTSIFRFPVGKLISLQEKFRADPQAVADRYRFEQRFVTRNAPGGVKFFPRKTVLHFRRDCRWPFPLNYFLVSRLPKGARVVLFPGGFHPQQAIDGRAKANQPRVSAMEYLRGALSLIRKGRSPFKYLRRYILPTPWVAEHWRE
;
A
#
# COMPACT_ATOMS: atom_id res chain seq x y z
N MET A 1 18.34 -1.24 -18.29
CA MET A 1 18.30 -1.54 -16.84
C MET A 1 19.26 -0.69 -16.01
N THR A 2 20.44 -0.29 -16.52
CA THR A 2 21.38 0.64 -15.87
C THR A 2 20.84 2.07 -15.65
N ASN A 3 19.79 2.49 -16.35
CA ASN A 3 19.35 3.89 -16.39
C ASN A 3 18.55 4.35 -15.14
N VAL A 4 17.73 3.48 -14.53
CA VAL A 4 16.91 3.85 -13.35
C VAL A 4 17.79 4.17 -12.14
N LEU A 5 18.76 3.31 -11.84
CA LEU A 5 19.70 3.53 -10.73
C LEU A 5 20.69 4.65 -11.00
N ALA A 6 21.17 4.79 -12.25
CA ALA A 6 22.06 5.87 -12.62
C ALA A 6 21.43 7.25 -12.36
N ALA A 7 20.13 7.39 -12.63
CA ALA A 7 19.39 8.64 -12.40
C ALA A 7 19.24 9.04 -10.92
N SER A 8 19.49 8.11 -9.99
CA SER A 8 19.52 8.36 -8.55
C SER A 8 20.92 8.19 -7.95
N GLY A 9 21.98 8.35 -8.77
CA GLY A 9 23.37 8.28 -8.33
C GLY A 9 23.82 6.88 -7.89
N GLY A 10 23.17 5.83 -8.41
CA GLY A 10 23.44 4.43 -8.06
C GLY A 10 22.73 3.95 -6.80
N VAL A 11 21.83 4.76 -6.20
CA VAL A 11 21.17 4.45 -4.92
C VAL A 11 19.69 4.18 -5.13
N LYS A 12 19.17 3.09 -4.54
CA LYS A 12 17.73 2.82 -4.54
C LYS A 12 17.05 3.69 -3.50
N GLN A 13 16.13 4.55 -3.94
CA GLN A 13 15.40 5.46 -3.05
C GLN A 13 14.00 4.92 -2.77
N ILE A 14 13.73 4.61 -1.50
CA ILE A 14 12.44 4.14 -1.03
C ILE A 14 11.82 5.25 -0.20
N ILE A 15 10.52 5.49 -0.38
CA ILE A 15 9.81 6.52 0.36
C ILE A 15 8.51 5.99 0.96
N CYS A 16 8.11 6.54 2.09
CA CYS A 16 6.76 6.43 2.64
C CYS A 16 6.28 7.79 3.16
N ILE A 17 5.00 7.90 3.48
CA ILE A 17 4.41 9.11 4.05
C ILE A 17 3.49 8.75 5.22
N ASN A 18 3.64 9.47 6.33
CA ASN A 18 2.85 9.33 7.54
C ASN A 18 2.37 10.70 7.99
N TRP A 19 1.08 10.85 8.28
CA TRP A 19 0.52 12.12 8.78
C TRP A 19 -0.51 11.84 9.87
N GLY A 20 -0.59 12.76 10.84
CA GLY A 20 -1.47 12.64 11.99
C GLY A 20 -1.18 11.37 12.82
N THR A 21 -2.23 10.81 13.41
CA THR A 21 -2.10 9.77 14.45
C THR A 21 -2.60 8.40 14.03
N LYS A 22 -3.01 8.22 12.77
CA LYS A 22 -3.56 6.94 12.27
C LYS A 22 -2.51 5.83 12.27
N TYR A 23 -1.31 6.17 11.83
CA TYR A 23 -0.12 5.33 11.91
C TYR A 23 0.94 6.05 12.75
N GLY A 24 2.10 5.43 12.93
CA GLY A 24 3.20 6.01 13.69
C GLY A 24 4.43 5.11 13.65
N ALA A 25 5.36 5.35 14.57
CA ALA A 25 6.65 4.66 14.63
C ALA A 25 6.58 3.13 14.47
N PRO A 26 5.63 2.40 15.11
CA PRO A 26 5.57 0.95 14.93
C PRO A 26 5.34 0.49 13.49
N PHE A 27 4.60 1.26 12.68
CA PHE A 27 4.38 0.93 11.27
C PHE A 27 5.58 1.34 10.41
N ILE A 28 6.15 2.51 10.68
CA ILE A 28 7.28 3.05 9.91
C ILE A 28 8.54 2.19 10.16
N ASN A 29 8.85 1.85 11.41
CA ASN A 29 10.01 1.02 11.76
C ASN A 29 9.88 -0.39 11.17
N ARG A 30 8.69 -1.01 11.25
CA ARG A 30 8.44 -2.30 10.59
C ARG A 30 8.60 -2.20 9.07
N LEU A 31 8.13 -1.13 8.44
CA LEU A 31 8.30 -0.94 7.01
C LEU A 31 9.78 -0.78 6.65
N TYR A 32 10.51 0.05 7.38
CA TYR A 32 11.96 0.23 7.19
C TYR A 32 12.71 -1.09 7.32
N ALA A 33 12.46 -1.85 8.39
CA ALA A 33 13.15 -3.11 8.62
C ALA A 33 12.79 -4.18 7.56
N MET A 34 11.54 -4.22 7.14
CA MET A 34 11.11 -5.03 5.99
C MET A 34 11.84 -4.66 4.70
N VAL A 35 12.06 -3.36 4.43
CA VAL A 35 12.84 -2.89 3.28
C VAL A 35 14.29 -3.32 3.42
N ALA A 36 14.95 -3.00 4.54
CA ALA A 36 16.36 -3.29 4.78
C ALA A 36 16.68 -4.79 4.65
N ARG A 37 15.77 -5.65 5.12
CA ARG A 37 15.88 -7.10 5.03
C ARG A 37 15.71 -7.65 3.60
N ASN A 38 15.06 -6.92 2.71
CA ASN A 38 14.65 -7.39 1.38
C ASN A 38 15.16 -6.52 0.24
N ILE A 39 16.18 -5.70 0.44
CA ILE A 39 16.77 -4.91 -0.65
C ILE A 39 18.29 -4.95 -0.61
N THR A 40 18.91 -5.06 -1.77
CA THR A 40 20.37 -5.04 -1.86
C THR A 40 20.89 -3.60 -1.65
N PRO A 41 21.85 -3.33 -0.76
CA PRO A 41 22.47 -2.00 -0.65
C PRO A 41 23.21 -1.56 -1.93
N PRO A 42 23.44 -0.25 -2.16
CA PRO A 42 23.01 0.88 -1.34
C PRO A 42 21.55 1.25 -1.56
N PHE A 43 20.87 1.66 -0.49
CA PHE A 43 19.52 2.22 -0.54
C PHE A 43 19.35 3.33 0.50
N THR A 44 18.38 4.21 0.27
CA THR A 44 17.88 5.17 1.25
C THR A 44 16.41 4.91 1.52
N PHE A 45 15.98 5.21 2.74
CA PHE A 45 14.58 5.14 3.14
C PHE A 45 14.17 6.48 3.75
N THR A 46 13.29 7.20 3.06
CA THR A 46 12.81 8.51 3.50
C THR A 46 11.34 8.44 3.92
N CYS A 47 11.05 8.85 5.15
CA CYS A 47 9.68 9.01 5.64
C CYS A 47 9.32 10.49 5.67
N PHE A 48 8.32 10.88 4.87
CA PHE A 48 7.69 12.20 4.95
C PHE A 48 6.69 12.20 6.10
N THR A 49 6.93 12.98 7.16
CA THR A 49 6.08 12.93 8.35
C THR A 49 6.07 14.20 9.19
N ASP A 50 4.96 14.40 9.90
CA ASP A 50 4.74 15.42 10.92
C ASP A 50 5.11 14.94 12.34
N ASN A 51 5.51 13.67 12.52
CA ASN A 51 5.95 13.12 13.79
C ASN A 51 7.22 12.25 13.60
N ARG A 52 8.31 12.64 14.26
CA ARG A 52 9.63 11.99 14.15
C ARG A 52 10.00 11.13 15.37
N ASP A 53 9.11 11.00 16.35
CA ASP A 53 9.39 10.34 17.61
C ASP A 53 9.55 8.82 17.45
N ASN A 54 10.54 8.24 18.13
CA ASN A 54 10.78 6.79 18.19
C ASN A 54 11.00 6.12 16.82
N LEU A 55 11.44 6.88 15.81
CA LEU A 55 11.81 6.32 14.51
C LEU A 55 13.22 5.74 14.54
N HIS A 56 13.41 4.61 13.84
CA HIS A 56 14.71 3.97 13.69
C HIS A 56 15.71 4.95 13.05
N PRO A 57 16.97 5.05 13.54
CA PRO A 57 17.94 6.08 13.10
C PRO A 57 18.35 5.97 11.63
N GLY A 58 18.18 4.80 11.01
CA GLY A 58 18.39 4.60 9.58
C GLY A 58 17.29 5.17 8.68
N ILE A 59 16.20 5.71 9.24
CA ILE A 59 15.13 6.38 8.50
C ILE A 59 15.48 7.86 8.35
N LEU A 60 15.52 8.33 7.11
CA LEU A 60 15.64 9.76 6.82
C LEU A 60 14.26 10.42 6.98
N CYS A 61 14.14 11.35 7.91
CA CYS A 61 12.88 12.05 8.18
C CYS A 61 12.86 13.38 7.43
N GLU A 62 11.81 13.58 6.63
CA GLU A 62 11.54 14.83 5.92
C GLU A 62 10.16 15.35 6.35
N ASP A 63 9.95 16.67 6.29
CA ASP A 63 8.63 17.25 6.54
C ASP A 63 7.64 16.82 5.46
N LEU A 64 6.35 16.82 5.79
CA LEU A 64 5.30 16.57 4.81
C LEU A 64 5.43 17.55 3.63
N PRO A 65 5.60 17.06 2.37
CA PRO A 65 5.76 17.95 1.23
C PRO A 65 4.57 18.91 1.09
N PRO A 66 4.80 20.15 0.62
CA PRO A 66 3.74 21.12 0.46
C PRO A 66 2.72 20.64 -0.56
N LEU A 67 1.45 20.92 -0.27
CA LEU A 67 0.32 20.66 -1.16
C LEU A 67 -0.42 21.95 -1.53
N ASP A 68 -0.35 22.95 -0.65
CA ASP A 68 -0.92 24.29 -0.83
C ASP A 68 -2.40 24.27 -1.23
N VAL A 69 -3.17 23.46 -0.50
CA VAL A 69 -4.63 23.42 -0.59
C VAL A 69 -5.20 23.96 0.72
N GLU A 70 -6.23 24.80 0.62
CA GLU A 70 -6.92 25.34 1.79
C GLU A 70 -7.63 24.23 2.57
N ASN A 71 -8.34 23.36 1.84
CA ASN A 71 -9.13 22.28 2.43
C ASN A 71 -8.87 20.96 1.71
N MET A 72 -8.65 19.90 2.49
CA MET A 72 -8.65 18.53 1.96
C MET A 72 -10.07 18.08 1.62
N PRO A 73 -10.27 17.22 0.62
CA PRO A 73 -11.59 16.76 0.23
C PRO A 73 -12.29 16.00 1.36
N VAL A 74 -13.57 16.27 1.53
CA VAL A 74 -14.44 15.60 2.51
C VAL A 74 -15.33 14.56 1.84
N ASN A 75 -15.95 13.69 2.64
CA ASN A 75 -16.91 12.66 2.18
C ASN A 75 -16.37 11.75 1.06
N THR A 76 -15.06 11.53 1.04
CA THR A 76 -14.37 10.72 0.05
C THR A 76 -13.75 9.48 0.67
N LYS A 77 -13.48 8.46 -0.16
CA LYS A 77 -12.86 7.19 0.26
C LYS A 77 -11.36 7.16 -0.06
N GLY A 78 -10.89 8.06 -0.92
CA GLY A 78 -9.50 8.15 -1.34
C GLY A 78 -8.58 8.66 -0.25
N ILE A 79 -7.31 8.26 -0.34
CA ILE A 79 -6.25 8.71 0.56
C ILE A 79 -5.54 9.90 -0.08
N TRP A 80 -6.28 11.02 -0.20
CA TRP A 80 -5.82 12.21 -0.90
C TRP A 80 -4.62 12.95 -0.31
N PRO A 81 -4.26 12.83 1.00
CA PRO A 81 -3.00 13.42 1.49
C PRO A 81 -1.75 12.92 0.76
N LYS A 82 -1.82 11.78 0.05
CA LYS A 82 -0.76 11.32 -0.87
C LYS A 82 -0.46 12.30 -2.00
N ALA A 83 -1.34 13.26 -2.28
CA ALA A 83 -1.12 14.31 -3.27
C ALA A 83 0.14 15.15 -2.99
N ARG A 84 0.61 15.18 -1.73
CA ARG A 84 1.89 15.76 -1.32
C ARG A 84 3.08 15.15 -2.09
N LEU A 85 3.01 13.87 -2.44
CA LEU A 85 4.07 13.15 -3.15
C LEU A 85 4.19 13.53 -4.63
N TRP A 86 3.23 14.29 -5.16
CA TRP A 86 3.21 14.66 -6.58
C TRP A 86 3.95 15.96 -6.87
N GLY A 87 4.52 16.60 -5.84
CA GLY A 87 5.22 17.87 -5.97
C GLY A 87 6.48 17.82 -6.84
N PRO A 88 7.01 19.00 -7.20
CA PRO A 88 8.18 19.11 -8.07
C PRO A 88 9.46 18.64 -7.38
N ARG A 89 9.47 18.62 -6.03
CA ARG A 89 10.57 18.21 -5.17
C ARG A 89 10.05 17.35 -4.02
N LEU A 90 10.87 16.42 -3.56
CA LEU A 90 10.62 15.55 -2.42
C LEU A 90 11.89 15.48 -1.55
N GLY A 91 12.08 16.48 -0.70
CA GLY A 91 13.36 16.69 -0.01
C GLY A 91 14.51 16.85 -1.02
N ASN A 92 15.61 16.16 -0.77
CA ASN A 92 16.78 16.11 -1.66
C ASN A 92 16.77 14.96 -2.67
N LEU A 93 15.68 14.19 -2.75
CA LEU A 93 15.56 13.03 -3.65
C LEU A 93 15.53 13.47 -5.12
N LYS A 94 16.14 12.66 -5.99
CA LYS A 94 16.22 12.93 -7.44
C LYS A 94 16.00 11.67 -8.25
N GLY A 95 15.45 11.79 -9.46
CA GLY A 95 15.19 10.62 -10.30
C GLY A 95 14.13 9.69 -9.68
N PRO A 96 14.18 8.39 -9.99
CA PRO A 96 13.15 7.44 -9.56
C PRO A 96 13.14 7.16 -8.05
N VAL A 97 11.96 7.25 -7.45
CA VAL A 97 11.65 6.83 -6.08
C VAL A 97 10.61 5.72 -6.09
N LEU A 98 10.71 4.76 -5.16
CA LEU A 98 9.69 3.73 -4.93
C LEU A 98 8.88 4.09 -3.68
N PHE A 99 7.61 4.45 -3.87
CA PHE A 99 6.69 4.66 -2.75
C PHE A 99 6.13 3.33 -2.23
N LEU A 100 6.03 3.23 -0.90
CA LEU A 100 5.40 2.13 -0.18
C LEU A 100 4.41 2.66 0.86
N ASP A 101 3.17 2.13 0.85
CA ASP A 101 2.21 2.35 1.95
C ASP A 101 2.69 1.67 3.24
N LEU A 102 2.21 2.16 4.38
CA LEU A 102 2.59 1.64 5.71
C LEU A 102 1.93 0.31 6.06
N ASP A 103 0.85 -0.08 5.38
CA ASP A 103 0.02 -1.25 5.69
C ASP A 103 0.19 -2.43 4.70
N LEU A 104 1.39 -2.58 4.14
CA LEU A 104 1.78 -3.74 3.34
C LEU A 104 2.78 -4.65 4.07
N VAL A 105 3.04 -5.82 3.48
CA VAL A 105 4.06 -6.77 3.96
C VAL A 105 5.01 -7.09 2.82
N ILE A 106 6.30 -6.90 3.05
CA ILE A 106 7.36 -7.28 2.10
C ILE A 106 7.81 -8.70 2.43
N VAL A 107 7.71 -9.58 1.44
CA VAL A 107 7.91 -11.03 1.56
C VAL A 107 9.05 -11.55 0.66
N GLY A 108 9.70 -10.66 -0.11
CA GLY A 108 10.86 -10.99 -0.91
C GLY A 108 11.51 -9.75 -1.52
N SER A 109 12.58 -9.95 -2.31
CA SER A 109 13.41 -8.86 -2.83
C SER A 109 12.62 -7.73 -3.52
N LEU A 110 12.98 -6.49 -3.17
CA LEU A 110 12.48 -5.26 -3.77
C LEU A 110 13.29 -4.78 -4.99
N ASP A 111 14.46 -5.38 -5.26
CA ASP A 111 15.38 -4.92 -6.32
C ASP A 111 14.67 -4.87 -7.69
N PHE A 112 13.82 -5.87 -7.92
CA PHE A 112 12.97 -6.00 -9.11
C PHE A 112 12.12 -4.76 -9.44
N PHE A 113 11.70 -3.97 -8.44
CA PHE A 113 10.90 -2.76 -8.68
C PHE A 113 11.70 -1.63 -9.34
N PHE A 114 13.03 -1.69 -9.29
CA PHE A 114 13.95 -0.75 -9.94
C PHE A 114 14.44 -1.23 -11.31
N GLU A 115 14.17 -2.47 -11.68
CA GLU A 115 14.59 -3.07 -12.95
C GLU A 115 13.51 -2.93 -14.05
N ILE A 116 12.26 -2.74 -13.66
CA ILE A 116 11.12 -2.63 -14.59
C ILE A 116 10.92 -1.20 -15.06
N GLY A 117 10.82 -1.05 -16.38
CA GLY A 117 10.53 0.21 -17.04
C GLY A 117 11.74 1.13 -17.12
N ASP A 118 11.52 2.30 -17.68
CA ASP A 118 12.51 3.33 -17.91
C ASP A 118 12.56 4.31 -16.73
N VAL A 119 13.58 5.17 -16.75
CA VAL A 119 13.80 6.19 -15.73
C VAL A 119 12.57 7.07 -15.56
N ASP A 120 11.95 7.49 -16.66
CA ASP A 120 10.81 8.42 -16.70
C ASP A 120 9.43 7.80 -16.46
N ASP A 121 9.37 6.47 -16.32
CA ASP A 121 8.10 5.76 -16.19
C ASP A 121 7.47 5.92 -14.81
N VAL A 122 6.14 6.02 -14.81
CA VAL A 122 5.32 5.77 -13.64
C VAL A 122 4.89 4.31 -13.67
N VAL A 123 5.40 3.50 -12.75
CA VAL A 123 5.12 2.06 -12.69
C VAL A 123 4.41 1.73 -11.37
N MET A 124 3.30 1.00 -11.41
CA MET A 124 2.52 0.70 -10.19
C MET A 124 2.00 -0.72 -10.14
N ALA A 125 1.57 -1.17 -8.96
CA ALA A 125 0.83 -2.43 -8.86
C ALA A 125 -0.52 -2.31 -9.55
N ARG A 126 -1.00 -3.41 -10.16
CA ARG A 126 -2.39 -3.47 -10.66
C ARG A 126 -3.37 -3.46 -9.49
N ASN A 127 -4.46 -2.73 -9.64
CA ASN A 127 -5.57 -2.78 -8.69
C ASN A 127 -6.22 -4.17 -8.75
N GLN A 128 -5.97 -4.91 -7.67
CA GLN A 128 -6.50 -6.24 -7.43
C GLN A 128 -8.02 -6.30 -7.56
N SER A 129 -8.67 -5.21 -7.14
CA SER A 129 -10.08 -5.15 -6.76
C SER A 129 -11.06 -5.06 -7.91
N THR A 130 -10.67 -4.37 -8.97
CA THR A 130 -11.48 -4.10 -10.17
C THR A 130 -10.68 -4.46 -11.42
N PRO A 131 -10.43 -5.77 -11.66
CA PRO A 131 -9.47 -6.23 -12.68
C PRO A 131 -9.80 -5.76 -14.10
N LEU A 132 -11.08 -5.54 -14.40
CA LEU A 132 -11.55 -5.07 -15.71
C LEU A 132 -11.29 -3.58 -15.95
N GLU A 133 -11.15 -2.76 -14.89
CA GLU A 133 -10.95 -1.32 -15.02
C GLU A 133 -9.49 -0.94 -15.34
N ARG A 134 -8.57 -1.92 -15.39
CA ARG A 134 -7.12 -1.75 -15.63
C ARG A 134 -6.49 -0.63 -14.78
N LEU A 135 -7.02 -0.42 -13.57
CA LEU A 135 -6.51 0.59 -12.65
C LEU A 135 -5.25 0.11 -11.94
N GLY A 136 -4.44 1.06 -11.48
CA GLY A 136 -3.36 0.78 -10.56
C GLY A 136 -3.72 1.05 -9.11
N GLN A 137 -2.87 0.55 -8.23
CA GLN A 137 -2.96 0.68 -6.78
C GLN A 137 -1.74 1.46 -6.30
N THR A 138 -1.97 2.64 -5.74
CA THR A 138 -0.94 3.55 -5.20
C THR A 138 -0.44 3.15 -3.82
N SER A 139 -0.48 1.86 -3.49
CA SER A 139 0.20 1.30 -2.30
C SER A 139 1.63 0.94 -2.57
N ILE A 140 1.96 0.70 -3.84
CA ILE A 140 3.34 0.60 -4.33
C ILE A 140 3.40 1.17 -5.73
N PHE A 141 4.19 2.22 -5.92
CA PHE A 141 4.42 2.82 -7.22
C PHE A 141 5.77 3.52 -7.30
N ARG A 142 6.45 3.35 -8.43
CA ARG A 142 7.72 4.00 -8.78
C ARG A 142 7.46 5.17 -9.72
N PHE A 143 8.08 6.30 -9.48
CA PHE A 143 7.99 7.49 -10.34
C PHE A 143 9.23 8.36 -10.17
N PRO A 144 9.62 9.15 -11.19
CA PRO A 144 10.63 10.19 -11.03
C PRO A 144 10.09 11.34 -10.17
N VAL A 145 10.90 11.86 -9.26
CA VAL A 145 10.58 13.09 -8.51
C VAL A 145 10.21 14.21 -9.50
N GLY A 146 9.10 14.90 -9.24
CA GLY A 146 8.58 15.98 -10.10
C GLY A 146 7.75 15.53 -11.30
N LYS A 147 7.80 14.25 -11.71
CA LYS A 147 7.03 13.75 -12.88
C LYS A 147 5.53 13.92 -12.74
N LEU A 148 5.01 13.91 -11.51
CA LEU A 148 3.57 13.95 -11.22
C LEU A 148 3.04 15.36 -10.94
N ILE A 149 3.82 16.42 -11.15
CA ILE A 149 3.44 17.81 -10.80
C ILE A 149 2.11 18.24 -11.40
N SER A 150 1.82 17.83 -12.64
CA SER A 150 0.54 18.15 -13.29
C SER A 150 -0.68 17.53 -12.58
N LEU A 151 -0.51 16.44 -11.82
CA LEU A 151 -1.57 15.89 -10.97
C LEU A 151 -1.74 16.74 -9.73
N GLN A 152 -0.65 17.22 -9.15
CA GLN A 152 -0.70 18.11 -7.98
C GLN A 152 -1.39 19.42 -8.34
N GLU A 153 -1.06 20.03 -9.47
CA GLU A 153 -1.69 21.26 -9.96
C GLU A 153 -3.19 21.08 -10.21
N LYS A 154 -3.58 20.00 -10.91
CA LYS A 154 -4.99 19.64 -11.11
C LYS A 154 -5.74 19.42 -9.79
N PHE A 155 -5.12 18.72 -8.85
CA PHE A 155 -5.71 18.48 -7.53
C PHE A 155 -5.81 19.78 -6.73
N ARG A 156 -4.79 20.65 -6.78
CA ARG A 156 -4.76 21.93 -6.07
C ARG A 156 -5.83 22.89 -6.56
N ALA A 157 -6.11 22.90 -7.87
CA ALA A 157 -7.12 23.78 -8.46
C ALA A 157 -8.54 23.51 -7.94
N ASP A 158 -8.90 22.23 -7.74
CA ASP A 158 -10.18 21.85 -7.13
C ASP A 158 -10.08 20.45 -6.48
N PRO A 159 -9.64 20.37 -5.22
CA PRO A 159 -9.47 19.10 -4.53
C PRO A 159 -10.77 18.29 -4.45
N GLN A 160 -11.89 18.97 -4.17
CA GLN A 160 -13.18 18.34 -3.95
C GLN A 160 -13.74 17.76 -5.24
N ALA A 161 -13.72 18.51 -6.35
CA ALA A 161 -14.19 18.00 -7.64
C ALA A 161 -13.34 16.82 -8.14
N VAL A 162 -12.01 16.85 -7.92
CA VAL A 162 -11.15 15.69 -8.22
C VAL A 162 -11.56 14.49 -7.37
N ALA A 163 -11.78 14.68 -6.07
CA ALA A 163 -12.20 13.62 -5.17
C ALA A 163 -13.58 13.05 -5.54
N ASP A 164 -14.53 13.87 -5.94
CA ASP A 164 -15.86 13.45 -6.34
C ASP A 164 -15.86 12.69 -7.66
N ARG A 165 -15.07 13.16 -8.64
CA ARG A 165 -14.95 12.51 -9.95
C ARG A 165 -14.27 11.15 -9.86
N TYR A 166 -13.14 11.07 -9.15
CA TYR A 166 -12.29 9.86 -9.17
C TYR A 166 -12.56 8.93 -7.99
N ARG A 167 -13.13 9.43 -6.88
CA ARG A 167 -13.44 8.74 -5.61
C ARG A 167 -12.23 8.20 -4.84
N PHE A 168 -11.17 7.81 -5.54
CA PHE A 168 -9.91 7.32 -4.99
C PHE A 168 -8.72 7.96 -5.73
N GLU A 169 -7.68 8.31 -4.99
CA GLU A 169 -6.46 8.91 -5.51
C GLU A 169 -5.76 8.01 -6.54
N GLN A 170 -5.80 6.69 -6.33
CA GLN A 170 -5.23 5.71 -7.27
C GLN A 170 -5.86 5.78 -8.67
N ARG A 171 -7.18 6.08 -8.75
CA ARG A 171 -7.90 6.25 -10.02
C ARG A 171 -7.47 7.52 -10.72
N PHE A 172 -7.28 8.58 -9.94
CA PHE A 172 -6.78 9.85 -10.43
C PHE A 172 -5.37 9.69 -11.01
N VAL A 173 -4.44 9.06 -10.26
CA VAL A 173 -3.07 8.81 -10.72
C VAL A 173 -3.06 7.94 -11.98
N THR A 174 -3.75 6.80 -11.98
CA THR A 174 -3.79 5.89 -13.14
C THR A 174 -4.22 6.62 -14.42
N ARG A 175 -5.20 7.53 -14.33
CA ARG A 175 -5.80 8.21 -15.48
C ARG A 175 -5.09 9.50 -15.91
N ASN A 176 -4.25 10.09 -15.04
CA ASN A 176 -3.67 11.41 -15.28
C ASN A 176 -2.14 11.42 -15.29
N ALA A 177 -1.46 10.33 -14.89
CA ALA A 177 0.00 10.25 -14.94
C ALA A 177 0.53 10.62 -16.33
N PRO A 178 1.49 11.56 -16.45
CA PRO A 178 2.06 11.94 -17.73
C PRO A 178 2.76 10.76 -18.40
N GLY A 179 2.42 10.50 -19.67
CA GLY A 179 2.91 9.31 -20.38
C GLY A 179 2.16 8.01 -20.03
N GLY A 180 1.14 8.08 -19.17
CA GLY A 180 0.38 6.92 -18.70
C GLY A 180 1.10 6.14 -17.60
N VAL A 181 0.47 5.06 -17.14
CA VAL A 181 1.04 4.15 -16.13
C VAL A 181 1.42 2.81 -16.76
N LYS A 182 2.58 2.30 -16.35
CA LYS A 182 2.96 0.90 -16.57
C LYS A 182 2.68 0.09 -15.30
N PHE A 183 2.65 -1.23 -15.43
CA PHE A 183 2.32 -2.12 -14.31
C PHE A 183 3.44 -3.09 -14.01
N PHE A 184 3.75 -3.26 -12.73
CA PHE A 184 4.54 -4.41 -12.28
C PHE A 184 3.79 -5.71 -12.61
N PRO A 185 4.50 -6.81 -12.93
CA PRO A 185 3.90 -8.11 -13.13
C PRO A 185 3.03 -8.49 -11.95
N ARG A 186 1.78 -8.90 -12.22
CA ARG A 186 0.77 -9.14 -11.19
C ARG A 186 1.34 -9.99 -10.05
N LYS A 187 1.98 -11.12 -10.38
CA LYS A 187 2.36 -12.13 -9.38
C LYS A 187 3.38 -11.64 -8.34
N THR A 188 4.04 -10.49 -8.55
CA THR A 188 4.99 -9.93 -7.57
C THR A 188 4.31 -9.08 -6.49
N VAL A 189 3.15 -8.49 -6.79
CA VAL A 189 2.35 -7.72 -5.82
C VAL A 189 0.97 -8.34 -5.65
N LEU A 190 0.79 -9.04 -4.53
CA LEU A 190 -0.40 -9.81 -4.22
C LEU A 190 -1.37 -9.03 -3.33
N HIS A 191 -2.64 -9.45 -3.32
CA HIS A 191 -3.67 -8.91 -2.45
C HIS A 191 -4.07 -10.00 -1.45
N PHE A 192 -3.90 -9.75 -0.15
CA PHE A 192 -4.10 -10.78 0.88
C PHE A 192 -5.43 -11.55 0.76
N ARG A 193 -6.56 -10.84 0.73
CA ARG A 193 -7.90 -11.45 0.67
C ARG A 193 -8.24 -12.17 -0.65
N ARG A 194 -7.49 -11.93 -1.74
CA ARG A 194 -7.74 -12.48 -3.08
C ARG A 194 -6.76 -13.60 -3.44
N ASP A 195 -5.50 -13.41 -3.08
CA ASP A 195 -4.40 -14.29 -3.51
C ASP A 195 -3.94 -15.26 -2.41
N CYS A 196 -4.01 -14.81 -1.15
CA CYS A 196 -3.45 -15.53 -0.01
C CYS A 196 -4.55 -16.31 0.74
N ARG A 197 -5.70 -15.68 0.94
CA ARG A 197 -6.83 -16.28 1.64
C ARG A 197 -7.56 -17.30 0.75
N TRP A 198 -7.82 -18.49 1.31
CA TRP A 198 -8.64 -19.50 0.67
C TRP A 198 -10.11 -19.06 0.50
N PRO A 199 -10.84 -19.58 -0.50
CA PRO A 199 -12.27 -19.36 -0.61
C PRO A 199 -13.03 -20.13 0.49
N PHE A 200 -14.30 -19.76 0.70
CA PHE A 200 -15.20 -20.56 1.53
C PHE A 200 -15.50 -21.91 0.86
N PRO A 201 -15.48 -23.04 1.59
CA PRO A 201 -15.28 -23.19 3.05
C PRO A 201 -13.83 -23.45 3.49
N LEU A 202 -12.88 -23.56 2.56
CA LEU A 202 -11.48 -23.89 2.86
C LEU A 202 -10.80 -22.91 3.83
N ASN A 203 -11.22 -21.64 3.87
CA ASN A 203 -10.71 -20.64 4.81
C ASN A 203 -10.96 -20.95 6.30
N TYR A 204 -11.79 -21.95 6.61
CA TYR A 204 -12.03 -22.43 7.97
C TYR A 204 -11.03 -23.50 8.42
N PHE A 205 -10.38 -24.17 7.46
CA PHE A 205 -9.53 -25.33 7.71
C PHE A 205 -8.08 -25.07 7.32
N LEU A 206 -7.85 -24.15 6.38
CA LEU A 206 -6.53 -23.86 5.83
C LEU A 206 -6.10 -22.43 6.14
N VAL A 207 -4.88 -22.31 6.67
CA VAL A 207 -4.22 -21.02 6.88
C VAL A 207 -4.02 -20.32 5.53
N SER A 208 -4.16 -18.99 5.50
CA SER A 208 -3.91 -18.21 4.29
C SER A 208 -2.49 -18.48 3.82
N ARG A 209 -2.32 -18.84 2.54
CA ARG A 209 -1.02 -19.21 1.98
C ARG A 209 -0.24 -17.98 1.52
N LEU A 210 1.08 -18.08 1.49
CA LEU A 210 1.95 -17.16 0.77
C LEU A 210 2.33 -17.77 -0.59
N PRO A 211 1.78 -17.30 -1.73
CA PRO A 211 2.14 -17.85 -3.04
C PRO A 211 3.62 -17.62 -3.38
N LYS A 212 4.26 -18.64 -3.98
CA LYS A 212 5.66 -18.56 -4.43
C LYS A 212 5.85 -17.40 -5.42
N GLY A 213 6.98 -16.69 -5.29
CA GLY A 213 7.33 -15.56 -6.15
C GLY A 213 6.69 -14.22 -5.78
N ALA A 214 5.86 -14.18 -4.73
CA ALA A 214 5.39 -12.92 -4.16
C ALA A 214 6.58 -12.08 -3.66
N ARG A 215 6.53 -10.76 -3.87
CA ARG A 215 7.49 -9.80 -3.31
C ARG A 215 6.83 -8.89 -2.28
N VAL A 216 5.59 -8.48 -2.54
CA VAL A 216 4.80 -7.63 -1.65
C VAL A 216 3.37 -8.17 -1.55
N VAL A 217 2.78 -8.13 -0.36
CA VAL A 217 1.37 -8.44 -0.11
C VAL A 217 0.66 -7.21 0.45
N LEU A 218 -0.40 -6.78 -0.23
CA LEU A 218 -1.20 -5.61 0.12
C LEU A 218 -2.39 -5.97 1.02
N PHE A 219 -2.68 -5.09 1.97
CA PHE A 219 -3.82 -5.20 2.88
C PHE A 219 -4.79 -4.00 2.74
N PRO A 220 -5.51 -3.86 1.61
CA PRO A 220 -6.36 -2.70 1.41
C PRO A 220 -7.70 -2.78 2.17
N GLY A 221 -8.28 -1.60 2.42
CA GLY A 221 -9.66 -1.45 2.91
C GLY A 221 -9.84 -1.72 4.40
N GLY A 222 -8.97 -1.15 5.23
CA GLY A 222 -9.08 -1.17 6.69
C GLY A 222 -8.86 -2.55 7.33
N PHE A 223 -8.10 -3.40 6.65
CA PHE A 223 -7.62 -4.66 7.17
C PHE A 223 -6.11 -4.54 7.15
N HIS A 224 -5.46 -4.75 8.27
CA HIS A 224 -4.01 -4.57 8.43
C HIS A 224 -3.36 -5.94 8.70
N PRO A 225 -2.03 -6.02 8.55
CA PRO A 225 -1.27 -7.24 8.83
C PRO A 225 -1.58 -7.84 10.21
N GLN A 226 -1.75 -7.01 11.25
CA GLN A 226 -2.11 -7.47 12.60
C GLN A 226 -3.38 -8.32 12.64
N GLN A 227 -4.42 -7.96 11.87
CA GLN A 227 -5.64 -8.79 11.86
C GLN A 227 -5.42 -10.14 11.19
N ALA A 228 -4.53 -10.24 10.21
CA ALA A 228 -4.18 -11.53 9.61
C ALA A 228 -3.35 -12.39 10.57
N ILE A 229 -2.41 -11.80 11.29
CA ILE A 229 -1.63 -12.47 12.35
C ILE A 229 -2.59 -13.07 13.37
N ASP A 230 -3.54 -12.27 13.85
CA ASP A 230 -4.46 -12.68 14.91
C ASP A 230 -5.62 -13.55 14.45
N GLY A 231 -5.83 -13.72 13.14
CA GLY A 231 -6.99 -14.44 12.59
C GLY A 231 -8.32 -13.70 12.78
N ARG A 232 -8.32 -12.36 12.80
CA ARG A 232 -9.52 -11.53 12.97
C ARG A 232 -10.12 -11.18 11.60
N ALA A 233 -11.44 -11.23 11.44
CA ALA A 233 -12.10 -10.85 10.19
C ALA A 233 -12.18 -9.31 9.96
N LYS A 234 -12.09 -8.52 11.04
CA LYS A 234 -12.13 -7.05 11.07
C LYS A 234 -11.29 -6.51 12.23
N ALA A 235 -10.87 -5.25 12.14
CA ALA A 235 -10.05 -4.60 13.16
C ALA A 235 -10.70 -4.57 14.56
N ASN A 236 -11.97 -4.15 14.65
CA ASN A 236 -12.67 -3.97 15.93
C ASN A 236 -13.46 -5.21 16.37
N GLN A 237 -12.98 -6.40 16.02
CA GLN A 237 -13.62 -7.65 16.44
C GLN A 237 -12.60 -8.54 17.16
N PRO A 238 -12.98 -9.18 18.28
CA PRO A 238 -12.13 -10.19 18.88
C PRO A 238 -11.92 -11.34 17.91
N ARG A 239 -10.83 -12.07 18.10
CA ARG A 239 -10.68 -13.38 17.47
C ARG A 239 -11.79 -14.28 18.01
N VAL A 240 -12.44 -15.01 17.12
CA VAL A 240 -13.45 -16.02 17.47
C VAL A 240 -13.11 -17.33 16.80
N SER A 241 -13.52 -18.44 17.41
CA SER A 241 -13.37 -19.77 16.82
C SER A 241 -14.20 -19.91 15.54
N ALA A 242 -13.85 -20.92 14.73
CA ALA A 242 -14.63 -21.29 13.54
C ALA A 242 -16.10 -21.54 13.88
N MET A 243 -16.36 -22.28 14.98
CA MET A 243 -17.72 -22.59 15.43
C MET A 243 -18.50 -21.34 15.84
N GLU A 244 -17.90 -20.43 16.59
CA GLU A 244 -18.55 -19.17 16.97
C GLU A 244 -18.84 -18.29 15.76
N TYR A 245 -17.91 -18.25 14.78
CA TYR A 245 -18.14 -17.53 13.53
C TYR A 245 -19.31 -18.15 12.76
N LEU A 246 -19.40 -19.48 12.66
CA LEU A 246 -20.54 -20.16 12.02
C LEU A 246 -21.87 -19.86 12.76
N ARG A 247 -21.88 -19.84 14.10
CA ARG A 247 -23.06 -19.42 14.88
C ARG A 247 -23.48 -17.97 14.57
N GLY A 248 -22.51 -17.08 14.39
CA GLY A 248 -22.76 -15.71 13.94
C GLY A 248 -23.46 -15.64 12.58
N ALA A 249 -23.14 -16.56 11.66
CA ALA A 249 -23.82 -16.68 10.37
C ALA A 249 -25.27 -17.12 10.51
N LEU A 250 -25.58 -18.05 11.44
CA LEU A 250 -26.97 -18.46 11.74
C LEU A 250 -27.81 -17.27 12.24
N SER A 251 -27.22 -16.39 13.06
CA SER A 251 -27.89 -15.15 13.49
C SER A 251 -28.25 -14.23 12.30
N LEU A 252 -27.38 -14.15 11.29
CA LEU A 252 -27.67 -13.39 10.07
C LEU A 252 -28.80 -14.01 9.26
N ILE A 253 -28.80 -15.34 9.10
CA ILE A 253 -29.87 -16.07 8.41
C ILE A 253 -31.22 -15.82 9.10
N ARG A 254 -31.28 -15.92 10.43
CA ARG A 254 -32.49 -15.64 11.23
C ARG A 254 -33.00 -14.21 11.05
N LYS A 255 -32.12 -13.26 10.72
CA LYS A 255 -32.46 -11.86 10.41
C LYS A 255 -32.76 -11.62 8.93
N GLY A 256 -32.96 -12.68 8.13
CA GLY A 256 -33.23 -12.61 6.70
C GLY A 256 -32.05 -12.11 5.85
N ARG A 257 -30.82 -12.13 6.39
CA ARG A 257 -29.62 -11.62 5.70
C ARG A 257 -28.78 -12.77 5.14
N SER A 258 -28.29 -12.63 3.92
CA SER A 258 -27.37 -13.59 3.33
C SER A 258 -26.06 -13.68 4.14
N PRO A 259 -25.68 -14.87 4.65
CA PRO A 259 -24.46 -15.04 5.45
C PRO A 259 -23.20 -15.13 4.60
N PHE A 260 -23.32 -15.31 3.28
CA PHE A 260 -22.19 -15.68 2.42
C PHE A 260 -21.05 -14.65 2.43
N LYS A 261 -21.38 -13.35 2.48
CA LYS A 261 -20.37 -12.28 2.61
C LYS A 261 -19.67 -12.26 3.96
N TYR A 262 -20.35 -12.74 4.99
CA TYR A 262 -19.79 -12.87 6.32
C TYR A 262 -18.89 -14.11 6.38
N LEU A 263 -19.39 -15.30 5.99
CA LEU A 263 -18.63 -16.56 5.99
C LEU A 263 -17.31 -16.50 5.22
N ARG A 264 -17.29 -15.85 4.04
CA ARG A 264 -16.06 -15.69 3.24
C ARG A 264 -14.96 -14.84 3.89
N ARG A 265 -15.25 -14.15 5.00
CA ARG A 265 -14.31 -13.22 5.66
C ARG A 265 -13.52 -13.90 6.77
N TYR A 266 -13.94 -15.07 7.25
CA TYR A 266 -13.20 -15.83 8.23
C TYR A 266 -11.79 -16.14 7.72
N ILE A 267 -10.82 -16.13 8.61
CA ILE A 267 -9.44 -16.54 8.36
C ILE A 267 -8.90 -17.19 9.63
N LEU A 268 -8.02 -18.16 9.46
CA LEU A 268 -7.18 -18.64 10.55
C LEU A 268 -6.04 -17.65 10.82
N PRO A 269 -5.45 -17.63 12.03
CA PRO A 269 -4.20 -16.94 12.30
C PRO A 269 -3.17 -17.29 11.22
N THR A 270 -2.43 -16.28 10.75
CA THR A 270 -1.54 -16.41 9.60
C THR A 270 -0.10 -16.10 10.02
N PRO A 271 0.67 -17.11 10.51
CA PRO A 271 1.98 -16.90 11.12
C PRO A 271 3.02 -16.26 10.19
N TRP A 272 3.04 -16.61 8.91
CA TRP A 272 3.98 -16.04 7.95
C TRP A 272 3.86 -14.51 7.85
N VAL A 273 2.67 -13.94 8.12
CA VAL A 273 2.53 -12.47 8.14
C VAL A 273 3.37 -11.88 9.28
N ALA A 274 3.42 -12.52 10.45
CA ALA A 274 4.24 -12.07 11.58
C ALA A 274 5.74 -12.28 11.34
N GLU A 275 6.13 -13.35 10.65
CA GLU A 275 7.52 -13.62 10.29
C GLU A 275 8.12 -12.52 9.40
N HIS A 276 7.29 -11.96 8.51
CA HIS A 276 7.69 -10.90 7.58
C HIS A 276 7.42 -9.49 8.10
N TRP A 277 6.28 -9.25 8.75
CA TRP A 277 5.85 -7.92 9.24
C TRP A 277 6.39 -7.65 10.64
N ARG A 278 7.71 -7.53 10.72
CA ARG A 278 8.46 -7.25 11.95
C ARG A 278 9.59 -6.28 11.70
N GLU A 279 9.98 -5.62 12.79
CA GLU A 279 11.28 -4.97 12.91
C GLU A 279 12.36 -6.07 12.86
#